data_AF-A0A345XJK5-F1
#
_entry.id   AF-A0A345XJK5-F1
#
_cell.length_a   1.000
_cell.length_b   1.000
_cell.length_c   1.000
_cell.angle_alpha   90.00
_cell.angle_beta   90.00
_cell.angle_gamma   90.00
#
_symmetry.space_group_name_H-M   'P 1'
#
loop_
_entity.id
_entity.type
_entity.pdbx_description
1 polymer ?
#
loop_
_entity_poly.entity_id
_entity_poly.type
_entity_poly.pdbx_seq_one_letter_code
_entity_poly.pdbx_strand_id
1 'polypeptide(L)'
;MQKTKFLSTDYFRTVRGLGSQLPELPGADVRVQYLVTDVPGRGEVRYALCFADGRLAEMPEGTIDDPCLRITMGYDVSVKIHRSELKPPEAAAEGHVTVSGDTSKLPTMMSIVSRPEYEAMVKKIAELTEF
;
A
#
# COMPACT_ATOMS: atom_id res chain seq x y z
N MET A 1 3.59 15.36 -17.22
CA MET A 1 2.52 14.41 -16.83
C MET A 1 1.64 15.09 -15.80
N GLN A 2 0.32 14.94 -15.89
CA GLN A 2 -0.60 15.44 -14.88
C GLN A 2 -0.45 14.58 -13.62
N LYS A 3 -0.36 15.21 -12.44
CA LYS A 3 -0.33 14.48 -11.16
C LYS A 3 -1.72 13.89 -10.88
N THR A 4 -1.75 12.76 -10.21
CA THR A 4 -2.98 12.07 -9.79
C THR A 4 -3.24 12.34 -8.32
N LYS A 5 -4.49 12.65 -7.96
CA LYS A 5 -4.86 12.87 -6.56
C LYS A 5 -4.69 11.58 -5.75
N PHE A 6 -4.06 11.65 -4.58
CA PHE A 6 -3.85 10.51 -3.70
C PHE A 6 -5.19 9.84 -3.35
N LEU A 7 -5.20 8.49 -3.38
CA LEU A 7 -6.38 7.65 -3.13
C LEU A 7 -7.57 7.91 -4.07
N SER A 8 -7.33 8.49 -5.25
CA SER A 8 -8.31 8.55 -6.35
C SER A 8 -8.29 7.27 -7.19
N THR A 9 -9.30 7.09 -8.03
CA THR A 9 -9.36 5.99 -9.00
C THR A 9 -8.14 5.97 -9.94
N ASP A 10 -7.66 7.14 -10.38
CA ASP A 10 -6.48 7.23 -11.25
C ASP A 10 -5.18 6.91 -10.50
N TYR A 11 -5.11 7.26 -9.22
CA TYR A 11 -4.02 6.82 -8.34
C TYR A 11 -3.96 5.29 -8.27
N PHE A 12 -5.07 4.63 -7.95
CA PHE A 12 -5.12 3.15 -7.87
C PHE A 12 -4.73 2.47 -9.19
N ARG A 13 -5.18 3.01 -10.33
CA ARG A 13 -4.79 2.54 -11.65
C ARG A 13 -3.28 2.67 -11.89
N THR A 14 -2.70 3.80 -11.49
CA THR A 14 -1.26 4.07 -11.64
C THR A 14 -0.43 3.12 -10.79
N VAL A 15 -0.79 2.93 -9.52
CA VAL A 15 -0.09 2.02 -8.60
C VAL A 15 -0.15 0.58 -9.11
N ARG A 16 -1.33 0.08 -9.50
CA ARG A 16 -1.47 -1.27 -10.08
C ARG A 16 -0.64 -1.43 -11.35
N GLY A 17 -0.69 -0.46 -12.25
CA GLY A 17 0.07 -0.48 -13.50
C GLY A 17 1.57 -0.65 -13.27
N LEU A 18 2.14 0.14 -12.37
CA LEU A 18 3.56 0.04 -12.02
C LEU A 18 3.89 -1.23 -11.20
N GLY A 19 3.04 -1.59 -10.24
CA GLY A 19 3.26 -2.75 -9.38
C GLY A 19 3.14 -4.10 -10.09
N SER A 20 2.38 -4.16 -11.19
CA SER A 20 2.33 -5.35 -12.06
C SER A 20 3.65 -5.61 -12.80
N GLN A 21 4.52 -4.60 -12.90
CA GLN A 21 5.83 -4.69 -13.58
C GLN A 21 6.99 -5.05 -12.65
N LEU A 22 6.73 -5.22 -11.35
CA LEU A 22 7.76 -5.66 -10.42
C LEU A 22 8.34 -7.02 -10.87
N PRO A 23 9.63 -7.28 -10.64
CA PRO A 23 10.17 -8.62 -10.87
C PRO A 23 9.46 -9.65 -9.98
N GLU A 24 9.29 -10.87 -10.49
CA GLU A 24 8.68 -11.97 -9.71
C GLU A 24 9.51 -12.29 -8.47
N LEU A 25 8.81 -12.65 -7.41
CA LEU A 25 9.34 -13.25 -6.21
C LEU A 25 8.44 -14.45 -5.88
N PRO A 26 8.78 -15.65 -6.39
CA PRO A 26 7.92 -16.82 -6.27
C PRO A 26 7.49 -17.12 -4.83
N GLY A 27 6.19 -17.39 -4.63
CA GLY A 27 5.60 -17.70 -3.33
C GLY A 27 5.37 -16.48 -2.42
N ALA A 28 5.64 -15.27 -2.90
CA ALA A 28 5.35 -14.03 -2.18
C ALA A 28 3.91 -13.56 -2.43
N ASP A 29 2.95 -14.38 -1.99
CA ASP A 29 1.52 -14.10 -2.08
C ASP A 29 1.00 -13.47 -0.78
N VAL A 30 0.41 -12.29 -0.89
CA VAL A 30 -0.15 -11.58 0.28
C VAL A 30 -1.34 -10.71 -0.13
N ARG A 31 -2.41 -10.75 0.65
CA ARG A 31 -3.65 -9.97 0.45
C ARG A 31 -3.87 -9.07 1.65
N VAL A 32 -3.66 -7.77 1.50
CA VAL A 32 -3.67 -6.81 2.60
C VAL A 32 -4.82 -5.84 2.41
N GLN A 33 -5.75 -5.80 3.37
CA GLN A 33 -6.81 -4.79 3.42
C GLN A 33 -6.28 -3.52 4.10
N TYR A 34 -6.49 -2.37 3.47
CA TYR A 34 -6.21 -1.06 4.03
C TYR A 34 -7.49 -0.31 4.36
N LEU A 35 -7.45 0.44 5.46
CA LEU A 35 -8.36 1.51 5.81
C LEU A 35 -7.53 2.77 6.09
N VAL A 36 -7.76 3.82 5.30
CA VAL A 36 -7.20 5.15 5.55
C VAL A 36 -8.33 6.05 6.04
N THR A 37 -8.20 6.58 7.25
CA THR A 37 -9.18 7.52 7.86
C THR A 37 -8.80 8.97 7.58
N ASP A 38 -9.74 9.87 7.83
CA ASP A 38 -9.56 11.33 7.75
C ASP A 38 -9.11 11.83 6.37
N VAL A 39 -9.52 11.13 5.30
CA VAL A 39 -9.16 11.47 3.92
C VAL A 39 -9.90 12.74 3.47
N PRO A 40 -9.19 13.81 3.05
CA PRO A 40 -9.81 15.08 2.67
C PRO A 40 -10.88 14.94 1.58
N GLY A 41 -12.12 15.29 1.93
CA GLY A 41 -13.30 15.24 1.06
C GLY A 41 -13.92 13.85 0.87
N ARG A 42 -13.34 12.79 1.47
CA ARG A 42 -13.86 11.40 1.38
C ARG A 42 -14.15 10.78 2.75
N GLY A 43 -13.58 11.30 3.83
CA GLY A 43 -13.71 10.75 5.19
C GLY A 43 -12.86 9.50 5.36
N GLU A 44 -13.25 8.39 4.74
CA GLU A 44 -12.49 7.14 4.79
C GLU A 44 -12.33 6.55 3.38
N VAL A 45 -11.19 5.91 3.14
CA VAL A 45 -10.95 5.12 1.92
C VAL A 45 -10.49 3.72 2.31
N ARG A 46 -11.19 2.72 1.79
CA ARG A 46 -10.82 1.30 1.88
C ARG A 46 -10.29 0.84 0.54
N TYR A 47 -9.23 0.07 0.55
CA TYR A 47 -8.69 -0.59 -0.64
C TYR A 47 -7.88 -1.81 -0.22
N ALA A 48 -7.48 -2.66 -1.14
CA ALA A 48 -6.57 -3.75 -0.85
C ALA A 48 -5.34 -3.73 -1.76
N LEU A 49 -4.25 -4.33 -1.29
CA LEU A 49 -3.11 -4.72 -2.12
C LEU A 49 -3.10 -6.25 -2.19
N CYS A 50 -3.19 -6.81 -3.39
CA CYS A 50 -3.12 -8.25 -3.61
C CYS A 50 -1.90 -8.56 -4.45
N PHE A 51 -0.87 -9.09 -3.80
CA PHE A 51 0.34 -9.55 -4.46
C PHE A 51 0.21 -11.02 -4.82
N ALA A 52 0.66 -11.35 -6.04
CA ALA A 52 0.85 -12.71 -6.51
C ALA A 52 2.29 -12.85 -7.00
N ASP A 53 3.04 -13.80 -6.45
CA ASP A 53 4.48 -13.97 -6.70
C ASP A 53 5.25 -12.64 -6.63
N GLY A 54 4.95 -11.82 -5.61
CA GLY A 54 5.60 -10.54 -5.36
C GLY A 54 5.26 -9.39 -6.32
N ARG A 55 4.38 -9.60 -7.31
CA ARG A 55 3.83 -8.54 -8.17
C ARG A 55 2.48 -8.08 -7.66
N LEU A 56 2.18 -6.79 -7.79
CA LEU A 56 0.85 -6.27 -7.46
C LEU A 56 -0.15 -6.67 -8.56
N ALA A 57 -0.85 -7.78 -8.35
CA ALA A 57 -1.82 -8.32 -9.31
C ALA A 57 -3.11 -7.49 -9.32
N GLU A 58 -3.61 -7.16 -8.13
CA GLU A 58 -4.83 -6.41 -7.94
C GLU A 58 -4.68 -5.34 -6.86
N MET A 59 -5.40 -4.24 -7.06
CA MET A 59 -5.55 -3.18 -6.06
C MET A 59 -7.01 -2.68 -6.06
N PRO A 60 -7.97 -3.50 -5.59
CA PRO A 60 -9.37 -3.13 -5.62
C PRO A 60 -9.64 -2.01 -4.61
N GLU A 61 -10.52 -1.07 -5.00
CA GLU A 61 -11.13 -0.12 -4.07
C GLU A 61 -12.27 -0.81 -3.33
N GLY A 62 -12.42 -0.50 -2.03
CA GLY A 62 -13.38 -1.13 -1.13
C GLY A 62 -12.76 -2.24 -0.27
N THR A 63 -13.59 -3.22 0.06
CA THR A 63 -13.22 -4.34 0.93
C THR A 63 -13.07 -5.63 0.13
N ILE A 64 -12.07 -6.43 0.49
CA ILE A 64 -11.92 -7.79 -0.05
C ILE A 64 -12.32 -8.84 0.98
N ASP A 65 -12.75 -9.99 0.48
CA ASP A 65 -12.87 -11.20 1.28
C ASP A 65 -11.48 -11.78 1.58
N ASP A 66 -11.38 -12.42 2.75
CA ASP A 66 -10.20 -13.13 3.25
C ASP A 66 -8.85 -12.37 3.13
N PRO A 67 -8.75 -11.11 3.60
CA PRO A 67 -7.45 -10.46 3.71
C PRO A 67 -6.64 -11.15 4.83
N CYS A 68 -5.38 -11.47 4.54
CA CYS A 68 -4.51 -12.06 5.53
C CYS A 68 -4.05 -11.01 6.56
N LEU A 69 -3.92 -9.75 6.16
CA LEU A 69 -3.58 -8.63 7.02
C LEU A 69 -4.58 -7.49 6.83
N ARG A 70 -4.88 -6.77 7.91
CA ARG A 70 -5.65 -5.53 7.92
C ARG A 70 -4.77 -4.43 8.50
N ILE A 71 -4.66 -3.32 7.78
CA ILE A 71 -3.85 -2.16 8.15
C ILE A 71 -4.75 -0.93 8.20
N THR A 72 -4.76 -0.26 9.36
CA THR A 72 -5.50 0.98 9.57
C THR A 72 -4.54 2.10 9.96
N MET A 73 -4.69 3.27 9.33
CA MET A 73 -3.92 4.47 9.64
C MET A 73 -4.69 5.74 9.23
N GLY A 74 -4.33 6.89 9.81
CA GLY A 74 -4.84 8.19 9.36
C GLY A 74 -4.23 8.66 8.04
N TYR A 75 -4.91 9.57 7.35
CA TYR A 75 -4.47 10.15 6.08
C TYR A 75 -3.04 10.69 6.15
N ASP A 76 -2.73 11.54 7.13
CA ASP A 76 -1.41 12.18 7.26
C ASP A 76 -0.28 11.16 7.44
N VAL A 77 -0.53 10.09 8.19
CA VAL A 77 0.42 8.98 8.37
C VAL A 77 0.63 8.26 7.04
N SER A 78 -0.44 8.00 6.30
CA SER A 78 -0.37 7.37 4.98
C SER A 78 0.41 8.21 3.97
N VAL A 79 0.22 9.54 3.98
CA VAL A 79 0.97 10.48 3.13
C VAL A 79 2.46 10.44 3.48
N LYS A 80 2.82 10.54 4.77
CA LYS A 80 4.22 10.47 5.21
C LYS A 80 4.89 9.16 4.78
N ILE A 81 4.18 8.03 4.89
CA ILE A 81 4.68 6.73 4.43
C ILE A 81 4.90 6.73 2.92
N HIS A 82 3.96 7.22 2.12
CA HIS A 82 4.10 7.26 0.66
C HIS A 82 5.20 8.21 0.18
N ARG A 83 5.47 9.28 0.94
CA ARG A 83 6.60 10.18 0.69
C ARG A 83 7.94 9.67 1.21
N SER A 84 7.97 8.47 1.81
CA SER A 84 9.15 7.92 2.51
C SER A 84 9.64 8.80 3.67
N GLU A 85 8.81 9.68 4.22
CA GLU A 85 9.09 10.53 5.38
C GLU A 85 8.92 9.77 6.71
N LEU A 86 8.20 8.64 6.70
CA LEU A 86 7.99 7.74 7.84
C LEU A 86 8.01 6.29 7.34
N LYS A 87 8.75 5.38 8.01
CA LYS A 87 8.77 3.97 7.60
C LYS A 87 7.60 3.21 8.24
N PRO A 88 6.94 2.26 7.53
CA PRO A 88 5.81 1.51 8.09
C PRO A 88 6.09 0.78 9.42
N PRO A 89 7.27 0.13 9.62
CA PRO A 89 7.58 -0.50 10.90
C PRO A 89 7.68 0.49 12.07
N GLU A 90 8.23 1.68 11.82
CA GLU A 90 8.34 2.76 12.81
C GLU A 90 6.94 3.28 13.18
N ALA A 91 6.11 3.57 12.16
CA ALA A 91 4.74 4.02 12.36
C ALA A 91 3.89 3.00 13.16
N ALA A 92 4.10 1.71 12.94
CA ALA A 92 3.43 0.66 13.71
C ALA A 92 3.93 0.61 15.16
N ALA A 93 5.24 0.71 15.38
CA ALA A 93 5.84 0.72 16.72
C ALA A 93 5.39 1.93 17.56
N GLU A 94 5.17 3.09 16.91
CA GLU A 94 4.67 4.32 17.54
C GLU A 94 3.15 4.33 17.74
N GLY A 95 2.43 3.30 17.28
CA GLY A 95 0.98 3.21 17.39
C GLY A 95 0.19 4.04 16.37
N HIS A 96 0.87 4.61 15.36
CA HIS A 96 0.23 5.34 14.25
C HIS A 96 -0.41 4.42 13.21
N VAL A 97 0.04 3.17 13.15
CA VAL A 97 -0.50 2.12 12.27
C VAL A 97 -0.97 0.94 13.10
N THR A 98 -2.23 0.57 12.94
CA THR A 98 -2.75 -0.67 13.53
C THR A 98 -2.66 -1.79 12.49
N VAL A 99 -2.03 -2.90 12.86
CA VAL A 99 -1.94 -4.12 12.05
C VAL A 99 -2.66 -5.25 12.77
N SER A 100 -3.53 -5.98 12.07
CA SER A 100 -4.23 -7.15 12.60
C SER A 100 -4.37 -8.25 11.54
N GLY A 101 -4.77 -9.45 11.95
CA GLY A 101 -4.88 -10.63 11.09
C GLY A 101 -3.76 -11.64 11.32
N ASP A 102 -3.40 -12.38 10.27
CA ASP A 102 -2.35 -13.39 10.30
C ASP A 102 -0.95 -12.74 10.22
N THR A 103 -0.39 -12.44 11.39
CA THR A 103 0.94 -11.84 11.50
C THR A 103 2.07 -12.73 10.98
N SER A 104 1.83 -14.04 10.77
CA SER A 104 2.80 -14.92 10.12
C SER A 104 3.07 -14.54 8.66
N LYS A 105 2.22 -13.70 8.06
CA LYS A 105 2.40 -13.14 6.71
C LYS A 105 3.26 -11.87 6.67
N LEU A 106 3.60 -11.28 7.81
CA LEU A 106 4.44 -10.08 7.85
C LEU A 106 5.82 -10.30 7.19
N PRO A 107 6.55 -11.42 7.41
CA PRO A 107 7.81 -11.67 6.71
C PRO A 107 7.66 -11.68 5.19
N THR A 108 6.59 -12.27 4.66
CA THR A 108 6.29 -12.26 3.22
C THR A 108 6.00 -10.85 2.71
N MET A 109 5.22 -10.06 3.45
CA MET A 109 4.99 -8.65 3.09
C MET A 109 6.32 -7.86 3.10
N MET A 110 7.16 -8.07 4.11
CA MET A 110 8.46 -7.41 4.25
C MET A 110 9.44 -7.79 3.14
N SER A 111 9.43 -9.05 2.66
CA SER A 111 10.27 -9.47 1.53
C SER A 111 9.87 -8.82 0.21
N ILE A 112 8.63 -8.37 0.06
CA ILE A 112 8.17 -7.58 -1.10
C ILE A 112 8.60 -6.12 -0.93
N VAL A 113 8.24 -5.48 0.19
CA VAL A 113 8.38 -4.02 0.34
C VAL A 113 9.81 -3.55 0.63
N SER A 114 10.72 -4.46 1.03
CA SER A 114 12.14 -4.16 1.24
C SER A 114 12.99 -4.16 -0.05
N ARG A 115 12.38 -4.51 -1.18
CA ARG A 115 13.08 -4.62 -2.46
C ARG A 115 13.38 -3.26 -3.08
N PRO A 116 14.56 -3.09 -3.72
CA PRO A 116 14.89 -1.84 -4.42
C PRO A 116 13.89 -1.46 -5.51
N GLU A 117 13.31 -2.44 -6.23
CA GLU A 117 12.32 -2.15 -7.28
C GLU A 117 10.99 -1.66 -6.70
N TYR A 118 10.61 -2.16 -5.52
CA TYR A 118 9.43 -1.69 -4.81
C TYR A 118 9.66 -0.25 -4.30
N GLU A 119 10.82 0.05 -3.73
CA GLU A 119 11.17 1.40 -3.30
C GLU A 119 11.19 2.38 -4.48
N ALA A 120 11.81 2.01 -5.60
CA ALA A 120 11.83 2.81 -6.82
C ALA A 120 10.41 3.05 -7.37
N MET A 121 9.55 2.03 -7.31
CA MET A 121 8.14 2.16 -7.68
C MET A 121 7.40 3.16 -6.78
N VAL A 122 7.53 3.03 -5.46
CA VAL A 122 6.87 3.95 -4.49
C VAL A 122 7.35 5.38 -4.71
N LYS A 123 8.64 5.60 -4.92
CA LYS A 123 9.20 6.93 -5.23
C LYS A 123 8.59 7.51 -6.51
N LYS A 124 8.49 6.71 -7.57
CA LYS A 124 7.86 7.12 -8.84
C LYS A 124 6.36 7.44 -8.64
N ILE A 125 5.64 6.65 -7.86
CA ILE A 125 4.24 6.92 -7.51
C ILE A 125 4.14 8.27 -6.79
N ALA A 126 4.99 8.54 -5.80
CA ALA A 126 4.98 9.78 -5.04
C ALA A 126 5.24 11.01 -5.93
N GLU A 127 6.15 10.93 -6.91
CA GLU A 127 6.42 12.00 -7.88
C GLU A 127 5.19 12.31 -8.76
N LEU A 128 4.39 11.29 -9.06
CA LEU A 128 3.16 11.38 -9.86
C LEU A 128 1.90 11.67 -9.03
N THR A 129 2.03 11.81 -7.71
CA THR A 129 0.90 11.97 -6.80
C THR A 129 0.79 13.41 -6.29
N GLU A 130 -0.45 13.90 -6.22
CA GLU A 130 -0.85 15.10 -5.50
C GLU A 130 -1.52 14.66 -4.19
N PHE A 131 -0.97 15.09 -3.05
CA PHE A 131 -1.43 14.72 -1.71
C PHE A 131 -2.21 15.85 -1.06
#